data_AF-A0A8H4VSL7-F1
#
_entry.id   AF-A0A8H4VSL7-F1
#
_cell.length_a   1.000
_cell.length_b   1.000
_cell.length_c   1.000
_cell.angle_alpha   90.00
_cell.angle_beta   90.00
_cell.angle_gamma   90.00
#
_symmetry.space_group_name_H-M   'P 1'
#
loop_
_entity.id
_entity.type
_entity.pdbx_description
1 polymer ?
#
loop_
_entity_poly.entity_id
_entity_poly.type
_entity_poly.pdbx_seq_one_letter_code
_entity_poly.pdbx_strand_id
1 'polypeptide(L)'
;MATASSPTSILLDTPLRSPTEPYRWPSEPEDRRSRAPEFYGFVAWTSTYLLFVLYILWAVLPDEWIQWCGVAWYPNREWALLIPSWTVVLVLLTYFVYFAIAIRATPAFDDMRSVTDSRVALPSSQDGPSYNPFYDSAKPGSIPELYDIPIGMVNSVLYNEAIRSAISSRDAQEPNPSGSVVDK
;
A
#
# COMPACT_ATOMS: atom_id res chain seq x y z
N MET A 1 -26.30 -19.17 -48.44
CA MET A 1 -27.21 -18.67 -47.38
C MET A 1 -26.45 -18.82 -46.07
N ALA A 2 -25.69 -17.79 -45.68
CA ALA A 2 -24.80 -17.83 -44.52
C ALA A 2 -25.56 -17.30 -43.30
N THR A 3 -25.78 -18.16 -42.31
CA THR A 3 -26.39 -17.79 -41.02
C THR A 3 -25.33 -17.13 -40.14
N ALA A 4 -25.50 -15.84 -39.86
CA ALA A 4 -24.68 -15.10 -38.92
C ALA A 4 -24.90 -15.61 -37.49
N SER A 5 -23.85 -16.09 -36.84
CA SER A 5 -23.85 -16.42 -35.42
C SER A 5 -23.57 -15.15 -34.60
N SER A 6 -24.52 -14.80 -33.74
CA SER A 6 -24.49 -13.64 -32.83
C SER A 6 -23.31 -13.74 -31.83
N PRO A 7 -22.43 -12.73 -31.69
CA PRO A 7 -21.37 -12.74 -30.70
C PRO A 7 -21.82 -11.94 -29.47
N THR A 8 -22.71 -12.51 -28.66
CA THR A 8 -23.07 -11.88 -27.37
C THR A 8 -23.55 -12.91 -26.34
N SER A 9 -22.74 -13.92 -26.07
CA SER A 9 -22.79 -14.59 -24.78
C SER A 9 -21.97 -13.75 -23.79
N ILE A 10 -22.67 -12.93 -23.00
CA ILE A 10 -22.07 -12.23 -21.87
C ILE A 10 -21.47 -13.31 -20.94
N LEU A 11 -20.15 -13.27 -20.80
CA LEU A 11 -19.33 -14.21 -20.05
C LEU A 11 -19.51 -13.94 -18.54
N LEU A 12 -20.63 -14.42 -17.98
CA LEU A 12 -20.93 -14.33 -16.55
C LEU A 12 -20.29 -15.45 -15.71
N ASP A 13 -19.57 -16.38 -16.35
CA ASP A 13 -18.98 -17.57 -15.71
C ASP A 13 -17.57 -17.35 -15.15
N THR A 14 -17.15 -16.10 -14.91
CA THR A 14 -15.87 -15.88 -14.22
C THR A 14 -16.03 -16.21 -12.72
N PRO A 15 -15.39 -17.29 -12.20
CA PRO A 15 -15.43 -17.57 -10.77
C PRO A 15 -14.79 -16.41 -10.01
N LEU A 16 -15.27 -16.17 -8.79
CA LEU A 16 -14.80 -15.09 -7.91
C LEU A 16 -13.27 -15.15 -7.76
N ARG A 17 -12.57 -14.25 -8.46
CA ARG A 17 -11.12 -14.06 -8.26
C ARG A 17 -10.88 -13.45 -6.90
N SER A 18 -9.82 -13.89 -6.23
CA SER A 18 -9.33 -13.16 -5.07
C SER A 18 -8.89 -11.76 -5.54
N PRO A 19 -9.23 -10.68 -4.81
CA PRO A 19 -8.95 -9.30 -5.24
C PRO A 19 -7.46 -8.98 -5.47
N THR A 20 -6.57 -9.85 -5.00
CA THR A 20 -5.12 -9.63 -4.95
C THR A 20 -4.34 -10.46 -5.98
N GLU A 21 -5.00 -11.30 -6.81
CA GLU A 21 -4.29 -12.08 -7.82
C GLU A 21 -3.86 -11.18 -9.01
N PRO A 22 -2.55 -11.01 -9.28
CA PRO A 22 -2.07 -10.20 -10.40
C PRO A 22 -2.61 -10.75 -11.72
N TYR A 23 -3.10 -9.87 -12.59
CA TYR A 23 -3.55 -10.26 -13.92
C TYR A 23 -2.37 -10.81 -14.73
N ARG A 24 -2.32 -12.14 -14.88
CA ARG A 24 -1.28 -12.83 -15.66
C ARG A 24 -1.74 -12.93 -17.11
N TRP A 25 -1.04 -12.26 -18.02
CA TRP A 25 -1.23 -12.36 -19.46
C TRP A 25 -0.09 -13.18 -20.08
N PRO A 26 -0.36 -14.18 -20.95
CA PRO A 26 -1.66 -14.64 -21.43
C PRO A 26 -2.46 -15.39 -20.35
N SER A 27 -3.80 -15.41 -20.48
CA SER A 27 -4.66 -16.22 -19.60
C SER A 27 -4.28 -17.69 -19.69
N GLU A 28 -3.97 -18.33 -18.55
CA GLU A 28 -3.73 -19.78 -18.54
C GLU A 28 -4.99 -20.52 -19.02
N PRO A 29 -4.84 -21.57 -19.86
CA PRO A 29 -5.96 -22.38 -20.30
C PRO A 29 -6.66 -23.02 -19.09
N GLU A 30 -7.99 -22.97 -19.06
CA GLU A 30 -8.84 -23.39 -17.93
C GLU A 30 -8.52 -24.82 -17.44
N ASP A 31 -8.10 -25.70 -18.35
CA ASP A 31 -7.70 -27.08 -18.07
C ASP A 31 -6.51 -27.22 -17.09
N ARG A 32 -5.70 -26.16 -16.92
CA ARG A 32 -4.55 -26.12 -16.00
C ARG A 32 -4.88 -25.51 -14.63
N ARG A 33 -6.09 -24.97 -14.44
CA ARG A 33 -6.50 -24.38 -13.16
C ARG A 33 -6.76 -25.50 -12.16
N SER A 34 -5.74 -25.86 -11.39
CA SER A 34 -5.87 -26.86 -10.33
C SER A 34 -6.92 -26.40 -9.31
N ARG A 35 -8.02 -27.15 -9.15
CA ARG A 35 -9.04 -26.92 -8.10
C ARG A 35 -8.49 -27.11 -6.67
N ALA A 36 -7.24 -27.57 -6.53
CA ALA A 36 -6.65 -27.91 -5.25
C ALA A 36 -6.69 -26.79 -4.19
N PRO A 37 -6.45 -25.49 -4.50
CA PRO A 37 -6.47 -24.42 -3.51
C PRO A 37 -7.82 -24.23 -2.81
N GLU A 38 -8.93 -24.43 -3.53
CA GLU A 38 -10.29 -24.27 -2.99
C GLU A 38 -10.62 -25.37 -1.97
N PHE A 39 -10.21 -26.61 -2.25
CA PHE A 39 -10.39 -27.74 -1.33
C PHE A 39 -9.54 -27.59 -0.07
N TYR A 40 -8.28 -27.14 -0.19
CA TYR A 40 -7.44 -26.91 0.98
C TYR A 40 -8.01 -25.81 1.88
N GLY A 41 -8.54 -24.74 1.30
CA GLY A 41 -9.21 -23.67 2.06
C GLY A 41 -10.41 -24.18 2.84
N PHE A 42 -11.28 -24.98 2.21
CA PHE A 42 -12.45 -25.56 2.86
C PHE A 42 -12.08 -26.52 4.01
N VAL A 43 -11.11 -27.41 3.77
CA VAL A 43 -10.65 -28.37 4.78
C VAL A 43 -9.97 -27.64 5.95
N ALA A 44 -9.12 -26.64 5.66
CA ALA A 44 -8.49 -25.83 6.69
C ALA A 44 -9.53 -25.08 7.52
N TRP A 45 -10.49 -24.40 6.89
CA TRP A 45 -11.55 -23.67 7.60
C TRP A 45 -12.40 -24.57 8.49
N THR A 46 -12.87 -25.70 7.95
CA THR A 46 -13.68 -26.67 8.71
C THR A 46 -12.89 -27.27 9.87
N SER A 47 -11.63 -27.63 9.63
CA SER A 47 -10.74 -28.19 10.66
C SER A 47 -10.44 -27.17 11.76
N THR A 48 -10.12 -25.91 11.42
CA THR A 48 -9.89 -24.85 12.39
C THR A 48 -11.13 -24.59 13.24
N TYR A 49 -12.32 -24.55 12.65
CA TYR A 49 -13.55 -24.35 13.40
C TYR A 49 -13.85 -25.53 14.34
N LEU A 50 -13.68 -26.77 13.86
CA LEU A 50 -13.84 -27.97 14.68
C LEU A 50 -12.88 -27.96 15.88
N LEU A 51 -11.59 -27.69 15.65
CA LEU A 51 -10.59 -27.58 16.70
C LEU A 51 -10.91 -26.44 17.68
N PHE A 52 -11.43 -25.31 17.18
CA PHE A 52 -11.83 -24.20 18.02
C PHE A 52 -13.00 -24.55 18.94
N VAL A 53 -14.02 -25.25 18.43
CA VAL A 53 -15.14 -25.73 19.25
C VAL A 53 -14.65 -26.72 20.30
N LEU A 54 -13.78 -27.67 19.93
CA LEU A 54 -13.17 -28.60 20.87
C LEU A 54 -12.34 -27.88 21.94
N TYR A 55 -11.61 -26.84 21.57
CA TYR A 55 -10.84 -26.01 22.48
C TYR A 55 -11.74 -25.28 23.50
N ILE A 56 -12.84 -24.69 23.06
CA ILE A 56 -13.81 -24.03 23.96
C ILE A 56 -14.48 -25.05 24.88
N LEU A 57 -14.88 -26.20 24.35
CA LEU A 57 -15.45 -27.29 25.15
C LEU A 57 -14.45 -27.74 26.22
N TRP A 58 -13.19 -27.96 25.86
CA TRP A 58 -12.13 -28.33 26.80
C TRP A 58 -11.88 -27.24 27.86
N ALA A 59 -11.92 -25.96 27.49
CA ALA A 59 -11.69 -24.85 28.40
C ALA A 59 -12.82 -24.65 29.42
N VAL A 60 -14.08 -24.93 29.04
CA VAL A 60 -15.28 -24.60 29.84
C VAL A 60 -15.87 -25.82 30.55
N LEU A 61 -15.78 -27.04 30.01
CA LEU A 61 -16.36 -28.22 30.66
C LEU A 61 -15.69 -28.51 32.01
N PRO A 62 -16.45 -28.97 33.02
CA PRO A 62 -15.86 -29.40 34.28
C PRO A 62 -15.25 -30.82 34.16
N ASP A 63 -14.36 -31.19 35.08
CA ASP A 63 -13.46 -32.34 34.96
C ASP A 63 -14.19 -33.68 34.85
N GLU A 64 -15.37 -33.79 35.46
CA GLU A 64 -16.16 -35.01 35.50
C GLU A 64 -16.60 -35.45 34.10
N TRP A 65 -16.90 -34.48 33.23
CA TRP A 65 -17.34 -34.75 31.85
C TRP A 65 -16.17 -35.17 30.97
N ILE A 66 -15.00 -34.55 31.16
CA ILE A 66 -13.78 -34.87 30.40
C ILE A 66 -13.29 -36.28 30.76
N GLN A 67 -13.30 -36.63 32.05
CA GLN A 67 -12.96 -37.97 32.52
C GLN A 67 -13.98 -39.01 32.04
N TRP A 68 -15.27 -38.67 31.99
CA TRP A 68 -16.30 -39.55 31.44
C TRP A 68 -16.12 -39.81 29.93
N CYS A 69 -15.64 -38.82 29.17
CA CYS A 69 -15.25 -38.99 27.76
C CYS A 69 -13.99 -39.87 27.57
N GLY A 70 -13.36 -40.37 28.64
CA GLY A 70 -12.21 -41.28 28.60
C GLY A 70 -10.85 -40.58 28.47
N VAL A 71 -10.79 -39.26 28.64
CA VAL A 71 -9.53 -38.51 28.58
C VAL A 71 -8.87 -38.49 29.95
N ALA A 72 -7.89 -39.37 30.14
CA ALA A 72 -7.17 -39.53 31.42
C ALA A 72 -6.10 -38.45 31.68
N TRP A 73 -5.61 -37.78 30.62
CA TRP A 73 -4.58 -36.75 30.74
C TRP A 73 -4.83 -35.62 29.74
N TYR A 74 -4.84 -34.39 30.22
CA TYR A 74 -4.93 -33.17 29.42
C TYR A 74 -4.06 -32.07 30.08
N PRO A 75 -3.56 -31.08 29.31
CA PRO A 75 -2.69 -30.02 29.84
C PRO A 75 -3.41 -29.14 30.87
N ASN A 76 -2.67 -28.39 31.69
CA ASN A 76 -3.29 -27.55 32.73
C ASN A 76 -4.30 -26.54 32.13
N ARG A 77 -5.42 -26.32 32.81
CA ARG A 77 -6.51 -25.42 32.34
C ARG A 77 -6.05 -23.97 32.17
N GLU A 78 -4.97 -23.56 32.84
CA GLU A 78 -4.37 -22.23 32.68
C GLU A 78 -3.95 -21.93 31.23
N TRP A 79 -3.62 -22.96 30.44
CA TRP A 79 -3.30 -22.81 29.02
C TRP A 79 -4.48 -22.28 28.19
N ALA A 80 -5.72 -22.50 28.64
CA ALA A 80 -6.90 -21.90 28.02
C ALA A 80 -6.89 -20.36 28.11
N LEU A 81 -6.26 -19.79 29.13
CA LEU A 81 -6.11 -18.34 29.27
C LEU A 81 -4.80 -17.84 28.64
N LEU A 82 -3.72 -18.61 28.80
CA LEU A 82 -2.40 -18.21 28.30
C LEU A 82 -2.39 -18.08 26.78
N ILE A 83 -2.96 -19.04 26.03
CA ILE A 83 -2.96 -19.03 24.56
C ILE A 83 -3.58 -17.73 23.99
N PRO A 84 -4.82 -17.33 24.34
CA PRO A 84 -5.41 -16.10 23.80
C PRO A 84 -4.68 -14.85 24.28
N SER A 85 -4.23 -14.81 25.55
CA SER A 85 -3.47 -13.68 26.09
C SER A 85 -2.16 -13.45 25.33
N TRP A 86 -1.36 -14.49 25.15
CA TRP A 86 -0.10 -14.43 24.40
C TRP A 86 -0.31 -14.12 22.91
N THR A 87 -1.43 -14.56 22.33
CA THR A 87 -1.78 -14.24 20.94
C THR A 87 -2.03 -12.74 20.78
N VAL A 88 -2.75 -12.10 21.71
CA VAL A 88 -2.95 -10.64 21.70
C VAL A 88 -1.61 -9.90 21.82
N VAL A 89 -0.75 -10.34 22.75
CA VAL A 89 0.60 -9.76 22.91
C VAL A 89 1.42 -9.91 21.63
N LEU A 90 1.39 -11.08 20.99
CA LEU A 90 2.10 -11.33 19.73
C LEU A 90 1.59 -10.42 18.62
N VAL A 91 0.26 -10.29 18.45
CA VAL A 91 -0.34 -9.41 17.45
C VAL A 91 0.11 -7.96 17.66
N LEU A 92 0.01 -7.45 18.89
CA LEU A 92 0.48 -6.09 19.22
C LEU A 92 1.97 -5.94 18.94
N LEU A 93 2.78 -6.91 19.35
CA LEU A 93 4.23 -6.91 19.10
C LEU A 93 4.53 -6.87 17.59
N THR A 94 3.81 -7.64 16.77
CA THR A 94 3.97 -7.61 15.30
C THR A 94 3.69 -6.22 14.75
N TYR A 95 2.64 -5.54 15.21
CA TYR A 95 2.35 -4.16 14.80
C TYR A 95 3.44 -3.18 15.25
N PHE A 96 3.92 -3.28 16.49
CA PHE A 96 5.00 -2.43 16.98
C PHE A 96 6.29 -2.65 16.18
N VAL A 97 6.65 -3.90 15.90
CA VAL A 97 7.82 -4.23 15.08
C VAL A 97 7.65 -3.71 13.67
N TYR A 98 6.48 -3.90 13.06
CA TYR A 98 6.18 -3.37 11.73
C TYR A 98 6.33 -1.85 11.70
N PHE A 99 5.76 -1.15 12.68
CA PHE A 99 5.89 0.31 12.80
C PHE A 99 7.34 0.76 12.98
N ALA A 100 8.11 0.06 13.82
CA ALA A 100 9.53 0.34 14.01
C ALA A 100 10.33 0.13 12.71
N ILE A 101 10.02 -0.92 11.95
CA ILE A 101 10.64 -1.18 10.64
C ILE A 101 10.23 -0.11 9.64
N ALA A 102 8.96 0.29 9.60
CA ALA A 102 8.46 1.32 8.69
C ALA A 102 9.13 2.68 8.95
N ILE A 103 9.25 3.10 10.23
CA ILE A 103 9.99 4.31 10.59
C ILE A 103 11.45 4.19 10.18
N ARG A 104 12.10 3.05 10.47
CA ARG A 104 13.50 2.81 10.10
C ARG A 104 13.71 2.84 8.58
N ALA A 105 12.74 2.38 7.81
CA ALA A 105 12.79 2.34 6.35
C ALA A 105 12.45 3.70 5.71
N THR A 106 11.89 4.64 6.47
CA THR A 106 11.54 5.97 5.98
C THR A 106 12.82 6.81 5.84
N PRO A 107 13.15 7.34 4.65
CA PRO A 107 14.29 8.23 4.47
C PRO A 107 14.07 9.56 5.19
N ALA A 108 15.15 10.32 5.41
CA ALA A 108 15.05 11.65 6.01
C ALA A 108 14.14 12.57 5.18
N PHE A 109 13.41 13.48 5.82
CA PHE A 109 12.49 14.40 5.13
C PHE A 109 13.17 15.33 4.12
N ASP A 110 14.46 15.54 4.26
CA ASP A 110 15.28 16.36 3.35
C ASP A 110 15.84 15.56 2.17
N ASP A 111 15.68 14.24 2.16
CA ASP A 111 16.14 13.38 1.07
C ASP A 111 15.05 13.29 -0.02
N MET A 112 15.43 13.55 -1.28
CA MET A 112 14.55 13.42 -2.44
C MET A 112 13.94 12.01 -2.53
N ARG A 113 14.64 10.99 -2.02
CA ARG A 113 14.15 9.61 -1.92
C ARG A 113 12.86 9.43 -1.12
N SER A 114 12.48 10.42 -0.31
CA SER A 114 11.18 10.44 0.38
C SER A 114 10.00 10.67 -0.58
N VAL A 115 10.24 11.34 -1.71
CA VAL A 115 9.24 11.68 -2.72
C VAL A 115 9.40 10.82 -3.98
N THR A 116 10.64 10.47 -4.33
CA THR A 116 10.96 9.71 -5.55
C THR A 116 11.40 8.28 -5.23
N ASP A 117 10.89 7.30 -5.98
CA ASP A 117 11.31 5.90 -5.85
C ASP A 117 12.42 5.52 -6.87
N SER A 118 12.80 4.24 -6.92
CA SER A 118 13.80 3.74 -7.87
C SER A 118 13.29 3.62 -9.31
N ARG A 119 12.00 3.82 -9.55
CA ARG A 119 11.36 3.72 -10.86
C ARG A 119 11.02 5.09 -11.45
N VAL A 120 11.38 6.16 -10.76
CA VAL A 120 11.20 7.53 -11.24
C VAL A 120 11.93 7.73 -12.56
N ALA A 121 11.23 8.28 -13.55
CA ALA A 121 11.79 8.59 -14.86
C ALA A 121 12.32 10.02 -14.84
N LEU A 122 13.49 10.24 -14.23
CA LEU A 122 14.16 11.54 -14.23
C LEU A 122 15.28 11.58 -15.25
N PRO A 123 15.52 12.74 -15.90
CA PRO A 123 16.66 12.88 -16.79
C PRO A 123 17.97 12.72 -16.00
N SER A 124 18.88 11.91 -16.55
CA SER A 124 20.14 11.59 -15.88
C SER A 124 21.14 12.72 -16.08
N SER A 125 21.89 13.07 -15.04
CA SER A 125 22.98 14.07 -15.12
C SER A 125 24.13 13.65 -16.04
N GLN A 126 24.10 12.41 -16.54
CA GLN A 126 25.05 11.84 -17.49
C GLN A 126 24.85 12.37 -18.92
N ASP A 127 23.67 12.90 -19.24
CA ASP A 127 23.34 13.40 -20.59
C ASP A 127 23.96 14.76 -20.91
N GLY A 128 24.78 15.30 -19.99
CA GLY A 128 25.57 16.52 -20.15
C GLY A 128 24.92 17.75 -19.50
N PRO A 129 25.73 18.72 -19.01
CA PRO A 129 25.24 19.86 -18.23
C PRO A 129 24.35 20.85 -19.00
N SER A 130 24.34 20.77 -20.34
CA SER A 130 23.58 21.66 -21.22
C SER A 130 22.35 21.01 -21.85
N TYR A 131 22.16 19.70 -21.66
CA TYR A 131 21.01 18.98 -22.21
C TYR A 131 19.91 18.94 -21.16
N ASN A 132 18.75 19.50 -21.50
CA ASN A 132 17.59 19.47 -20.64
C ASN A 132 16.37 18.98 -21.45
N PRO A 133 15.99 17.69 -21.29
CA PRO A 133 14.97 17.08 -22.13
C PRO A 133 13.59 17.71 -21.98
N PHE A 134 13.32 18.42 -20.87
CA PHE A 134 12.07 19.17 -20.70
C PHE A 134 11.94 20.33 -21.71
N TYR A 135 13.03 20.99 -22.08
CA TYR A 135 13.01 22.07 -23.09
C TYR A 135 12.97 21.52 -24.51
N ASP A 136 13.63 20.39 -24.75
CA ASP A 136 13.58 19.74 -26.07
C ASP A 136 12.19 19.17 -26.37
N SER A 137 11.49 18.71 -25.34
CA SER A 137 10.07 18.29 -25.41
C SER A 137 9.11 19.41 -25.79
N ALA A 138 9.49 20.67 -25.55
CA ALA A 138 8.66 21.83 -25.88
C ALA A 138 8.81 22.28 -27.36
N LYS A 139 9.73 21.67 -28.12
CA LYS A 139 9.98 22.05 -29.51
C LYS A 139 8.86 21.52 -30.43
N PRO A 140 8.38 22.30 -31.40
CA PRO A 140 7.35 21.83 -32.33
C PRO A 140 7.88 20.66 -33.16
N GLY A 141 7.18 19.51 -33.10
CA GLY A 141 7.54 18.30 -33.84
C GLY A 141 8.46 17.31 -33.11
N SER A 142 8.88 17.59 -31.87
CA SER A 142 9.57 16.60 -31.04
C SER A 142 8.61 15.55 -30.51
N ILE A 143 9.02 14.29 -30.47
CA ILE A 143 8.32 13.22 -29.74
C ILE A 143 9.02 13.09 -28.38
N PRO A 144 8.44 13.60 -27.29
CA PRO A 144 9.10 13.57 -25.99
C PRO A 144 9.13 12.15 -25.44
N GLU A 145 10.25 11.80 -24.83
CA GLU A 145 10.33 10.61 -23.99
C GLU A 145 9.53 10.83 -22.70
N LEU A 146 9.04 9.73 -22.13
CA LEU A 146 8.21 9.79 -20.93
C LEU A 146 9.10 10.04 -19.70
N TYR A 147 9.17 11.30 -19.27
CA TYR A 147 9.83 11.73 -18.04
C TYR A 147 8.84 12.24 -17.02
N ASP A 148 9.10 11.96 -15.74
CA ASP A 148 8.41 12.56 -14.62
C ASP A 148 8.86 14.00 -14.42
N ILE A 149 7.93 14.90 -14.11
CA ILE A 149 8.24 16.31 -13.85
C ILE A 149 8.51 16.47 -12.34
N PRO A 150 9.69 16.94 -11.92
CA PRO A 150 10.01 17.15 -10.51
C PRO A 150 9.01 18.10 -9.85
N ILE A 151 8.52 17.74 -8.65
CA ILE A 151 7.55 18.55 -7.92
C ILE A 151 8.05 19.98 -7.65
N GLY A 152 9.35 20.17 -7.47
CA GLY A 152 9.95 21.51 -7.33
C GLY A 152 9.78 22.38 -8.57
N MET A 153 9.85 21.79 -9.77
CA MET A 153 9.60 22.49 -11.03
C MET A 153 8.11 22.82 -11.20
N VAL A 154 7.22 21.88 -10.85
CA VAL A 154 5.78 22.14 -10.87
C VAL A 154 5.42 23.27 -9.89
N ASN A 155 5.97 23.23 -8.68
CA ASN A 155 5.71 24.23 -7.65
C ASN A 155 6.21 25.62 -8.09
N SER A 156 7.40 25.70 -8.69
CA SER A 156 7.93 26.96 -9.18
C SER A 156 7.14 27.51 -10.37
N VAL A 157 6.62 26.68 -11.26
CA VAL A 157 5.80 27.18 -12.38
C VAL A 157 4.40 27.60 -11.89
N LEU A 158 3.75 26.78 -11.07
CA LEU A 158 2.36 26.99 -10.67
C LEU A 158 2.20 28.11 -9.64
N TYR A 159 3.13 28.25 -8.69
CA TYR A 159 2.97 29.17 -7.55
C TYR A 159 3.88 30.39 -7.58
N ASN A 160 4.74 30.56 -8.59
CA ASN A 160 5.67 31.70 -8.64
C ASN A 160 4.96 33.06 -8.65
N GLU A 161 3.83 33.21 -9.35
CA GLU A 161 3.08 34.47 -9.35
C GLU A 161 2.41 34.76 -8.00
N ALA A 162 1.85 33.73 -7.35
CA ALA A 162 1.25 33.84 -6.03
C ALA A 162 2.31 34.22 -4.96
N ILE A 163 3.50 33.62 -5.04
CA ILE A 163 4.62 33.96 -4.16
C ILE A 163 5.07 35.41 -4.39
N ARG A 164 5.23 35.83 -5.65
CA ARG A 164 5.64 37.21 -6.00
C ARG A 164 4.66 38.26 -5.54
N SER A 165 3.36 38.03 -5.74
CA SER A 165 2.31 38.94 -5.29
C SER A 165 2.26 39.05 -3.75
N ALA A 166 2.41 37.92 -3.04
CA ALA A 166 2.51 37.92 -1.58
C ALA A 166 3.72 38.73 -1.08
N ILE A 167 4.89 38.57 -1.69
CA ILE A 167 6.10 39.35 -1.35
C ILE A 167 5.85 40.84 -1.59
N SER A 168 5.32 41.21 -2.76
CA SER A 168 5.02 42.61 -3.08
C SER A 168 4.02 43.24 -2.12
N SER A 169 3.01 42.48 -1.65
CA SER A 169 2.05 42.95 -0.66
C SER A 169 2.65 43.12 0.73
N ARG A 170 3.64 42.28 1.08
CA ARG A 170 4.38 42.37 2.34
C ARG A 170 5.29 43.60 2.38
N ASP A 171 6.03 43.83 1.30
CA ASP A 171 6.96 44.96 1.18
C ASP A 171 6.21 46.30 1.10
N ALA A 172 4.99 46.33 0.54
CA ALA A 172 4.11 47.50 0.57
C ALA A 172 3.56 47.80 1.98
N GLN A 173 3.56 46.81 2.88
CA GLN A 173 3.04 46.93 4.23
C GLN A 173 4.15 47.18 5.28
N GLU A 174 5.43 47.18 4.90
CA GLU A 174 6.54 47.51 5.79
C GLU A 174 6.87 49.03 5.67
N PRO A 175 6.36 49.89 6.58
CA PRO A 175 6.67 51.31 6.53
C PRO A 175 8.14 51.53 6.86
N ASN A 176 8.87 52.18 5.94
CA ASN A 176 10.23 52.65 6.11
C ASN A 176 10.41 53.38 7.46
N PRO A 177 11.22 52.88 8.42
CA PRO A 177 11.49 53.59 9.67
C PRO A 177 12.41 54.82 9.50
N SER A 178 12.81 55.16 8.28
CA SER A 178 13.80 56.20 7.96
C SER A 178 13.13 57.42 7.34
N GLY A 179 12.36 58.17 8.13
CA GLY A 179 11.68 59.36 7.61
C GLY A 179 10.96 60.21 8.64
N SER A 180 11.64 60.68 9.68
CA SER A 180 11.33 61.99 10.32
C SER A 180 12.33 62.36 11.41
N VAL A 181 13.43 63.02 11.02
CA VAL A 181 14.04 64.05 11.88
C VAL A 181 14.46 65.20 10.97
N VAL A 182 13.48 66.04 10.64
CA VAL A 182 13.73 67.45 10.32
C VAL A 182 12.98 68.21 11.40
N ASP A 183 13.73 68.81 12.34
CA ASP A 183 13.31 69.97 13.13
C ASP A 183 14.49 70.48 13.98
N LYS A 184 15.28 71.40 13.40
CA LYS A 184 15.62 72.75 13.90
C LYS A 184 16.75 73.39 13.12
#